data_AF-A0AAV3RVU1-F1
#
_entry.id   AF-A0AAV3RVU1-F1
#
_cell.length_a   1.000
_cell.length_b   1.000
_cell.length_c   1.000
_cell.angle_alpha   90.00
_cell.angle_beta   90.00
_cell.angle_gamma   90.00
#
_symmetry.space_group_name_H-M   'P 1'
#
loop_
_entity.id
_entity.type
_entity.pdbx_description
1 polymer ?
#
loop_
_entity_poly.entity_id
_entity_poly.type
_entity_poly.pdbx_seq_one_letter_code
_entity_poly.pdbx_strand_id
1 'polypeptide(L)'
;MPSNLGGYYDRVEWFETYQHKTSNVWNGLREVPNKVWWWKLVWYSENIPKYSFTNWLLCLGRLPTRDRLYSWEMLDEDKCCYCQERESNQHLFFECQYSAVVWRKLLMYLKEYHDPQGWELEVR
;
A
#
# COMPACT_ATOMS: atom_id res chain seq x y z
N MET A 1 4.45 -14.68 -28.61
CA MET A 1 5.39 -15.28 -27.64
C MET A 1 6.74 -15.35 -28.32
N PRO A 2 7.82 -14.75 -27.82
CA PRO A 2 9.15 -15.08 -28.30
C PRO A 2 9.58 -16.36 -27.60
N SER A 3 9.48 -17.47 -28.30
CA SER A 3 10.02 -18.76 -27.91
C SER A 3 11.44 -18.89 -28.47
N ASN A 4 12.44 -18.74 -27.61
CA ASN A 4 13.75 -19.39 -27.76
C ASN A 4 14.48 -19.36 -26.41
N LEU A 5 14.17 -20.35 -25.56
CA LEU A 5 15.02 -20.73 -24.43
C LEU A 5 16.08 -21.70 -24.96
N GLY A 6 17.16 -21.14 -25.50
CA GLY A 6 18.28 -21.88 -26.06
C GLY A 6 19.60 -21.28 -25.59
N GLY A 7 20.12 -21.81 -24.48
CA GLY A 7 21.48 -21.55 -24.01
C GLY A 7 21.53 -20.94 -22.61
N TYR A 8 22.63 -21.23 -21.92
CA TYR A 8 22.96 -21.01 -20.49
C TYR A 8 22.79 -19.57 -19.94
N TYR A 9 22.29 -18.62 -20.73
CA TYR A 9 22.02 -17.24 -20.36
C TYR A 9 20.74 -16.75 -21.04
N ASP A 10 19.84 -16.13 -20.27
CA ASP A 10 18.68 -15.42 -20.81
C ASP A 10 19.14 -14.19 -21.59
N ARG A 11 19.18 -14.28 -22.93
CA ARG A 11 19.47 -13.16 -23.83
C ARG A 11 18.19 -12.74 -24.53
N VAL A 12 17.73 -11.52 -24.26
CA VAL A 12 16.68 -10.87 -25.06
C VAL A 12 17.34 -10.34 -26.33
N GLU A 13 17.14 -11.02 -27.46
CA GLU A 13 17.57 -10.54 -28.77
C GLU A 13 16.53 -9.57 -29.35
N TRP A 14 16.94 -8.32 -29.54
CA TRP A 14 16.12 -7.29 -30.15
C TRP A 14 16.31 -7.34 -31.68
N PHE A 15 15.25 -7.67 -32.42
CA PHE A 15 15.28 -7.60 -33.88
C PHE A 15 15.27 -6.13 -34.33
N GLU A 16 16.25 -5.73 -35.14
CA GLU A 16 16.57 -4.32 -35.52
C GLU A 16 15.48 -3.56 -36.31
N THR A 17 14.26 -4.09 -36.47
CA THR A 17 13.27 -3.59 -37.45
C THR A 17 11.92 -3.15 -36.90
N TYR A 18 11.82 -2.63 -35.67
CA TYR A 18 10.58 -2.02 -35.21
C TYR A 18 10.81 -0.74 -34.40
N GLN A 19 10.02 0.31 -34.65
CA GLN A 19 9.92 1.43 -33.71
C GLN A 19 9.35 0.91 -32.39
N HIS A 20 10.24 0.55 -31.47
CA HIS A 20 9.85 0.03 -30.18
C HIS A 20 9.39 1.18 -29.29
N LYS A 21 8.07 1.30 -29.08
CA LYS A 21 7.56 2.10 -27.96
C LYS A 21 8.12 1.50 -26.67
N THR A 22 8.68 2.34 -25.81
CA THR A 22 9.17 1.95 -24.48
C THR A 22 8.11 1.19 -23.67
N SER A 23 6.83 1.46 -23.89
CA SER A 23 5.71 0.70 -23.31
C SER A 23 5.72 -0.79 -23.67
N ASN A 24 6.10 -1.15 -24.90
CA ASN A 24 6.09 -2.54 -25.37
C ASN A 24 7.28 -3.32 -24.79
N VAL A 25 8.44 -2.66 -24.71
CA VAL A 25 9.63 -3.19 -24.02
C VAL A 25 9.31 -3.42 -22.55
N TRP A 26 8.76 -2.42 -21.86
CA TRP A 26 8.39 -2.52 -20.45
C TRP A 26 7.36 -3.62 -20.18
N ASN A 27 6.32 -3.73 -21.02
CA ASN A 27 5.30 -4.78 -20.88
C ASN A 27 5.84 -6.19 -21.16
N GLY A 28 6.88 -6.32 -21.98
CA GLY A 28 7.54 -7.60 -22.24
C GLY A 28 8.51 -8.02 -21.14
N LEU A 29 9.13 -7.06 -20.45
CA LEU A 29 10.08 -7.32 -19.35
C LEU A 29 9.40 -7.50 -18.00
N ARG A 30 8.29 -6.79 -17.75
CA ARG A 30 7.65 -6.80 -16.43
C ARG A 30 6.83 -8.07 -16.24
N GLU A 31 6.91 -8.63 -15.05
CA GLU A 31 5.86 -9.54 -14.58
C GLU A 31 4.58 -8.71 -14.33
N VAL A 32 3.43 -9.22 -14.79
CA VAL A 32 2.13 -8.60 -14.49
C VAL A 32 1.64 -9.18 -13.18
N PRO A 33 1.69 -8.42 -12.06
CA PRO A 33 1.22 -8.94 -10.78
C PRO A 33 -0.30 -9.09 -10.80
N ASN A 34 -0.78 -10.02 -9.96
CA ASN A 34 -2.21 -10.16 -9.72
C ASN A 34 -2.78 -8.86 -9.15
N LYS A 35 -4.01 -8.55 -9.58
CA LYS A 35 -4.73 -7.36 -9.11
C LYS A 35 -5.07 -7.52 -7.63
N VAL A 36 -4.44 -6.70 -6.79
CA VAL A 36 -4.72 -6.63 -5.34
C VAL A 36 -6.11 -6.04 -5.10
N TRP A 37 -6.83 -6.51 -4.08
CA TRP A 37 -8.22 -6.10 -3.80
C TRP A 37 -8.34 -4.61 -3.44
N TRP A 38 -7.38 -4.06 -2.71
CA TRP A 38 -7.35 -2.66 -2.24
C TRP A 38 -7.01 -1.62 -3.33
N TRP A 39 -6.74 -2.01 -4.58
CA TRP A 39 -6.26 -1.09 -5.62
C TRP A 39 -7.20 0.10 -5.86
N LYS A 40 -8.53 -0.10 -5.77
CA LYS A 40 -9.53 0.97 -5.95
C LYS A 40 -9.45 2.02 -4.85
N LEU A 41 -9.18 1.59 -3.62
CA LEU A 41 -9.07 2.49 -2.47
C LEU A 41 -7.90 3.46 -2.66
N VAL A 42 -6.79 2.98 -3.23
CA VAL A 42 -5.58 3.77 -3.44
C VAL A 42 -5.71 4.66 -4.68
N TRP A 43 -6.15 4.09 -5.81
CA TRP A 43 -6.06 4.71 -7.14
C TRP A 43 -7.41 5.18 -7.71
N TYR A 44 -8.36 5.54 -6.85
CA TYR A 44 -9.60 6.19 -7.29
C TYR A 44 -9.31 7.54 -7.96
N SER A 45 -10.01 7.85 -9.06
CA SER A 45 -9.71 8.98 -9.94
C SER A 45 -9.88 10.35 -9.28
N GLU A 46 -10.73 10.47 -8.28
CA GLU A 46 -10.95 11.74 -7.56
C GLU A 46 -10.15 11.80 -6.25
N ASN A 47 -9.23 10.86 -6.03
CA ASN A 47 -8.40 10.86 -4.83
C ASN A 47 -7.31 11.93 -4.92
N ILE A 48 -7.00 12.54 -3.78
CA ILE A 48 -5.89 13.50 -3.69
C ILE A 48 -4.59 12.69 -3.66
N PRO A 49 -3.61 12.95 -4.55
CA PRO A 49 -2.40 12.13 -4.69
C PRO A 49 -1.63 11.89 -3.38
N LYS A 50 -1.62 12.89 -2.49
CA LYS A 50 -1.00 12.76 -1.16
C LYS A 50 -1.64 11.63 -0.34
N TYR A 51 -2.97 11.55 -0.31
CA TYR A 51 -3.69 10.52 0.42
C TYR A 51 -3.61 9.16 -0.29
N SER A 52 -3.60 9.13 -1.62
CA SER A 52 -3.30 7.91 -2.38
C SER A 52 -1.94 7.32 -1.98
N PHE A 53 -0.89 8.15 -1.91
CA PHE A 53 0.44 7.68 -1.54
C PHE A 53 0.48 7.15 -0.09
N THR A 54 -0.12 7.86 0.86
CA THR A 54 -0.24 7.41 2.25
C THR A 54 -1.03 6.10 2.35
N ASN A 55 -2.17 5.97 1.66
CA ASN A 55 -2.97 4.74 1.65
C ASN A 55 -2.22 3.58 1.00
N TRP A 56 -1.46 3.83 -0.06
CA TRP A 56 -0.63 2.82 -0.70
C TRP A 56 0.41 2.25 0.28
N LEU A 57 1.11 3.13 0.99
CA LEU A 57 2.05 2.70 2.03
C LEU A 57 1.35 1.94 3.15
N LEU A 58 0.17 2.39 3.57
CA LEU A 58 -0.62 1.70 4.59
C LEU A 58 -1.02 0.29 4.14
N CYS A 59 -1.51 0.13 2.90
CA CYS A 59 -1.87 -1.17 2.32
C CYS A 59 -0.69 -2.14 2.22
N LEU A 60 0.51 -1.62 2.01
CA LEU A 60 1.75 -2.41 2.00
C LEU A 60 2.30 -2.65 3.41
N GLY A 61 1.66 -2.10 4.43
CA GLY A 61 2.18 -2.07 5.80
C GLY A 61 3.57 -1.44 5.82
N ARG A 62 3.77 -0.31 5.13
CA ARG A 62 5.01 0.44 4.86
C ARG A 62 5.02 1.88 5.35
N LEU A 63 4.00 2.32 6.10
CA LEU A 63 4.05 3.63 6.74
C LEU A 63 5.19 3.69 7.77
N PRO A 64 5.83 4.86 7.93
CA PRO A 64 6.89 5.09 8.92
C PRO A 64 6.29 5.31 10.31
N THR A 65 5.60 4.30 10.85
CA THR A 65 5.11 4.28 12.23
C THR A 65 6.27 4.18 13.23
N ARG A 66 6.04 4.61 14.47
CA ARG A 66 7.09 4.71 15.48
C ARG A 66 7.69 3.36 15.86
N ASP A 67 6.96 2.25 15.82
CA ASP A 67 7.54 0.90 15.95
C ASP A 67 8.64 0.62 14.92
N ARG A 68 8.44 1.03 13.67
CA ARG A 68 9.44 0.86 12.62
C ARG A 68 10.62 1.78 12.77
N LEU A 69 10.35 3.05 13.05
CA LEU A 69 11.41 4.04 13.25
C LEU A 69 12.26 3.71 14.48
N TYR A 70 11.63 3.20 15.54
CA TYR A 70 12.31 2.63 16.70
C TYR A 70 13.16 1.41 16.33
N SER A 71 12.65 0.49 15.49
CA SER A 71 13.44 -0.65 15.02
C SER A 71 14.65 -0.27 14.16
N TRP A 72 14.63 0.94 13.60
CA TRP A 72 15.74 1.52 12.83
C TRP A 72 16.66 2.40 13.68
N GLU A 73 16.48 2.39 15.01
CA GLU A 73 17.25 3.20 15.96
C GLU A 73 17.16 4.72 15.67
N MET A 74 16.08 5.16 15.01
CA MET A 74 15.84 6.57 14.69
C MET A 74 15.04 7.30 15.78
N LEU A 75 14.38 6.55 16.67
CA LEU A 75 13.61 7.06 17.80
C LEU A 75 13.96 6.28 19.07
N ASP A 76 13.84 6.93 20.22
CA ASP A 76 14.10 6.32 21.53
C ASP A 76 12.91 5.49 22.07
N GLU A 77 11.70 5.69 21.51
CA GLU A 77 10.50 4.94 21.91
C GLU A 77 9.48 4.79 20.76
N ASP A 78 8.73 3.69 20.80
CA ASP A 78 7.68 3.35 19.83
C ASP A 78 6.26 3.73 20.29
N LYS A 79 6.13 4.67 21.23
CA LYS A 79 4.81 5.06 21.78
C LYS A 79 4.01 5.98 20.85
N CYS A 80 2.74 5.64 20.68
CA CYS A 80 1.73 6.41 19.97
C CYS A 80 1.59 7.81 20.56
N CYS A 81 1.65 8.83 19.69
CA CYS A 81 1.57 10.23 20.12
C CYS A 81 0.23 10.62 20.74
N TYR A 82 -0.83 9.81 20.54
CA TYR A 82 -2.18 10.12 21.03
C TYR A 82 -2.53 9.43 22.33
N CYS A 83 -2.16 8.16 22.51
CA CYS A 83 -2.59 7.36 23.67
C CYS A 83 -1.45 6.69 24.44
N GLN A 84 -0.17 6.93 24.06
CA GLN A 84 1.02 6.44 24.76
C GLN A 84 1.22 4.91 24.79
N GLU A 85 0.33 4.15 24.15
CA GLU A 85 0.51 2.72 23.87
C GLU A 85 1.48 2.50 22.70
N ARG A 86 1.90 1.27 22.45
CA ARG A 86 2.78 0.94 21.32
C ARG A 86 2.14 1.29 19.97
N GLU A 87 2.81 2.13 19.18
CA GLU A 87 2.35 2.53 17.85
C GLU A 87 2.65 1.45 16.81
N SER A 88 1.65 1.11 16.00
CA SER A 88 1.78 0.30 14.79
C SER A 88 0.73 0.78 13.79
N ASN A 89 0.75 0.30 12.55
CA ASN A 89 -0.32 0.63 11.58
C ASN A 89 -1.70 0.23 12.10
N GLN A 90 -1.81 -0.97 12.66
CA GLN A 90 -3.07 -1.49 13.20
C GLN A 90 -3.53 -0.64 14.39
N HIS A 91 -2.60 -0.31 15.29
CA HIS A 91 -2.90 0.53 16.44
C HIS A 91 -3.32 1.94 16.01
N LEU A 92 -2.50 2.61 15.20
CA LEU A 92 -2.70 4.01 14.81
C LEU A 92 -4.05 4.22 14.11
N PHE A 93 -4.53 3.26 13.34
CA PHE A 93 -5.78 3.41 12.59
C PHE A 93 -6.99 2.77 13.28
N PHE A 94 -6.87 1.64 13.98
CA PHE A 94 -8.06 0.88 14.43
C PHE A 94 -8.14 0.64 15.93
N GLU A 95 -7.02 0.54 16.65
CA GLU A 95 -7.03 0.21 18.09
C GLU A 95 -6.84 1.45 18.97
N CYS A 96 -6.28 2.52 18.43
CA CYS A 96 -6.05 3.75 19.16
C CYS A 96 -7.37 4.40 19.58
N GLN A 97 -7.50 4.71 20.86
CA GLN A 97 -8.69 5.36 21.43
C GLN A 97 -9.00 6.69 20.74
N TYR A 98 -7.98 7.42 20.29
CA TYR A 98 -8.14 8.65 19.53
C TYR A 98 -8.73 8.39 18.14
N SER A 99 -8.17 7.43 17.41
CA SER A 99 -8.65 7.05 16.07
C SER A 99 -10.06 6.47 16.09
N ALA A 100 -10.44 5.76 17.16
CA ALA A 100 -11.81 5.30 17.37
C ALA A 100 -12.83 6.46 17.38
N VAL A 101 -12.47 7.64 17.90
CA VAL A 101 -13.33 8.84 17.85
C VAL A 101 -13.53 9.31 16.41
N VAL A 102 -12.47 9.28 15.60
CA VAL A 102 -12.51 9.67 14.18
C VAL A 102 -13.39 8.71 13.40
N TRP A 103 -13.20 7.40 13.59
CA TRP A 103 -14.02 6.38 12.92
C TRP A 103 -15.49 6.48 13.27
N ARG A 104 -15.85 6.63 14.55
CA ARG A 104 -17.26 6.79 14.94
C ARG A 104 -17.91 7.97 14.22
N LYS A 105 -17.21 9.10 14.10
CA LYS A 105 -17.72 10.27 13.35
C LYS A 105 -17.88 9.96 11.86
N LEU A 106 -16.93 9.24 11.26
CA LEU A 106 -16.99 8.85 9.86
C LEU A 106 -18.14 7.88 9.60
N LEU A 107 -18.27 6.82 10.40
CA LEU A 107 -19.35 5.83 10.26
C LEU A 107 -20.72 6.46 10.46
N MET A 108 -20.86 7.37 11.44
CA MET A 108 -22.08 8.16 11.60
C MET A 108 -22.41 9.01 10.36
N TYR A 109 -21.40 9.62 9.72
CA TYR A 109 -21.59 10.37 8.47
C TYR A 109 -22.02 9.46 7.31
N LEU A 110 -21.47 8.24 7.25
CA LEU A 110 -21.80 7.21 6.27
C LEU A 110 -23.11 6.47 6.57
N LYS A 111 -23.71 6.71 7.76
CA LYS A 111 -24.91 6.01 8.28
C LYS A 111 -24.69 4.51 8.51
N GLU A 112 -23.47 4.15 8.89
CA GLU A 112 -23.08 2.80 9.30
C GLU A 112 -22.92 2.75 10.83
N TYR A 113 -23.26 1.61 11.44
CA TYR A 113 -23.34 1.46 12.90
C TYR A 113 -22.62 0.18 13.34
N HIS A 114 -21.29 0.19 13.23
CA HIS A 114 -20.41 -0.83 13.79
C HIS A 114 -19.20 -0.19 14.45
N ASP A 115 -18.46 -0.99 15.23
CA ASP A 115 -17.16 -0.57 15.73
C ASP A 115 -16.11 -0.69 14.62
N PRO A 116 -15.05 0.14 14.65
CA PRO A 116 -13.97 0.08 13.67
C PRO A 116 -13.27 -1.29 13.79
N GLN A 117 -13.34 -2.08 12.75
CA GLN A 117 -12.74 -3.40 12.68
C GLN A 117 -11.28 -3.30 12.22
N GLY A 118 -10.52 -4.39 12.27
CA GLY A 118 -9.14 -4.37 11.81
C GLY A 118 -9.01 -4.13 10.31
N TRP A 119 -7.77 -3.90 9.87
CA TRP A 119 -7.42 -3.60 8.47
C TRP A 119 -8.08 -4.52 7.43
N GLU A 120 -8.16 -5.83 7.72
CA GLU A 120 -8.72 -6.82 6.79
C GLU A 120 -10.23 -6.71 6.56
N LEU A 121 -10.95 -6.08 7.50
CA LEU A 121 -12.41 -6.01 7.52
C LEU A 121 -12.93 -4.66 7.03
N GLU A 122 -12.23 -3.57 7.37
CA GLU A 122 -12.65 -2.19 7.01
C GLU A 122 -12.28 -1.78 5.57
N VAL A 123 -11.22 -2.36 5.02
CA VAL A 123 -10.63 -1.89 3.76
C VAL A 123 -11.14 -2.73 2.58
N ARG A 124 -11.78 -3.87 2.85
CA ARG A 124 -12.12 -4.92 1.87
C ARG A 124 -13.34 -4.59 1.02
#